data_AF-A0A1H0PA68-F1
#
_entry.id   AF-A0A1H0PA68-F1
#
_cell.length_a   1.000
_cell.length_b   1.000
_cell.length_c   1.000
_cell.angle_alpha   90.00
_cell.angle_beta   90.00
_cell.angle_gamma   90.00
#
_symmetry.space_group_name_H-M   'P 1'
#
loop_
_entity.id
_entity.type
_entity.pdbx_description
1 polymer ?
#
loop_
_entity_poly.entity_id
_entity_poly.type
_entity_poly.pdbx_seq_one_letter_code
_entity_poly.pdbx_strand_id
1 'polypeptide(L)'
;MLDPVVVLIANVLNNFGGAIALPFVFVIVYGFTYFNGPLFINSSGGILIFLLAGFPSFFFSDKVMKLLVSLHLFSNRWLISDTDSKSVVLFFISFTIFLVVTWKSIVENYKRVTGKDDPNHVIRTKKNPSLRDYKKLYLKGGPILDDKDFSFFHDAFPPETYQQIMSGPESEYEKLLIMAWVFEGVPLERARIKVNYDLEKNLVPDYVFKHARNTKKEQPA
;
A
#
# COMPACT_ATOMS: atom_id res chain seq x y z
N MET A 1 -12.57 -8.33 31.03
CA MET A 1 -12.81 -9.76 30.75
C MET A 1 -13.67 -9.90 29.51
N LEU A 2 -13.27 -10.75 28.56
CA LEU A 2 -13.93 -10.99 27.27
C LEU A 2 -14.99 -12.09 27.31
N ASP A 3 -15.19 -12.67 28.48
CA ASP A 3 -16.15 -13.72 28.81
C ASP A 3 -17.58 -13.55 28.23
N PRO A 4 -18.22 -12.36 28.29
CA PRO A 4 -19.55 -12.16 27.71
C PRO A 4 -19.56 -12.24 26.18
N VAL A 5 -18.46 -11.84 25.54
CA VAL A 5 -18.33 -11.84 24.07
C VAL A 5 -18.25 -13.26 23.55
N VAL A 6 -17.47 -14.14 24.20
CA VAL A 6 -17.37 -15.55 23.81
C VAL A 6 -18.71 -16.27 23.98
N VAL A 7 -19.43 -16.01 25.08
CA VAL A 7 -20.76 -16.61 25.32
C VAL A 7 -21.79 -16.11 24.30
N LEU A 8 -21.79 -14.80 24.01
CA LEU A 8 -22.66 -14.22 22.98
C LEU A 8 -22.43 -14.90 21.62
N ILE A 9 -21.16 -15.04 21.21
CA ILE A 9 -20.81 -15.62 19.93
C ILE A 9 -21.13 -17.12 19.90
N ALA A 10 -20.85 -17.87 20.96
CA ALA A 10 -21.22 -19.29 21.06
C ALA A 10 -22.74 -19.49 20.92
N ASN A 11 -23.53 -18.60 21.53
CA ASN A 11 -24.99 -18.62 21.41
C ASN A 11 -25.45 -18.25 19.99
N VAL A 12 -24.81 -17.27 19.34
CA VAL A 12 -25.08 -16.93 17.93
C VAL A 12 -24.74 -18.11 17.01
N LEU A 13 -23.59 -18.77 17.21
CA LEU A 13 -23.20 -19.93 16.42
C LEU A 13 -24.15 -21.11 16.63
N ASN A 14 -24.58 -21.39 17.87
CA ASN A 14 -25.56 -22.44 18.13
C ASN A 14 -26.93 -22.15 17.52
N ASN A 15 -27.37 -20.89 17.49
CA ASN A 15 -28.67 -20.49 16.95
C ASN A 15 -28.72 -20.48 15.41
N PHE A 16 -27.59 -20.32 14.72
CA PHE A 16 -27.53 -20.27 13.25
C PHE A 16 -27.02 -21.57 12.58
N GLY A 17 -26.92 -22.69 13.31
CA GLY A 17 -26.29 -23.92 12.79
C GLY A 17 -24.79 -23.71 12.45
N GLY A 18 -24.16 -22.82 13.20
CA GLY A 18 -22.95 -22.05 12.89
C GLY A 18 -21.64 -22.81 12.73
N ALA A 19 -21.61 -24.13 12.90
CA ALA A 19 -20.45 -24.93 12.55
C ALA A 19 -20.25 -25.04 11.02
N ILE A 20 -21.33 -24.97 10.23
CA ILE A 20 -21.29 -25.17 8.76
C ILE A 20 -21.32 -23.84 7.99
N ALA A 21 -22.01 -22.83 8.53
CA ALA A 21 -22.15 -21.53 7.86
C ALA A 21 -20.83 -20.72 7.85
N LEU A 22 -20.01 -20.83 8.89
CA LEU A 22 -18.80 -20.01 9.06
C LEU A 22 -17.71 -20.35 8.03
N PRO A 23 -17.40 -21.64 7.75
CA PRO A 23 -16.52 -22.02 6.64
C PRO A 23 -17.07 -21.53 5.28
N PHE A 24 -18.38 -21.63 5.06
CA PHE A 24 -19.03 -21.19 3.81
C PHE A 24 -18.90 -19.68 3.58
N VAL A 25 -19.14 -18.86 4.62
CA VAL A 25 -18.95 -17.41 4.55
C VAL A 25 -17.48 -17.07 4.27
N PHE A 26 -16.54 -17.76 4.92
CA PHE A 26 -15.11 -17.58 4.66
C PHE A 26 -14.72 -17.94 3.21
N VAL A 27 -15.24 -19.04 2.67
CA VAL A 27 -14.99 -19.46 1.28
C VAL A 27 -15.55 -18.45 0.28
N ILE A 28 -16.76 -17.92 0.53
CA ILE A 28 -17.38 -16.92 -0.34
C ILE A 28 -16.57 -15.61 -0.29
N VAL A 29 -16.23 -15.12 0.89
CA VAL A 29 -15.43 -13.88 1.06
C VAL A 29 -14.04 -14.05 0.42
N TYR A 30 -13.39 -15.20 0.60
CA TYR A 30 -12.11 -15.51 -0.03
C TYR A 30 -12.22 -15.64 -1.56
N GLY A 31 -13.30 -16.21 -2.08
CA GLY A 31 -13.57 -16.25 -3.52
C GLY A 31 -13.70 -14.86 -4.14
N PHE A 32 -14.31 -13.91 -3.42
CA PHE A 32 -14.39 -12.52 -3.87
C PHE A 32 -13.04 -11.79 -3.83
N THR A 33 -12.10 -12.17 -2.96
CA THR A 33 -10.78 -11.53 -2.94
C THR A 33 -9.90 -11.91 -4.13
N TYR A 34 -10.16 -13.04 -4.81
CA TYR A 34 -9.43 -13.48 -6.01
C TYR A 34 -9.39 -12.43 -7.12
N PHE A 35 -10.47 -11.65 -7.29
CA PHE A 35 -10.56 -10.63 -8.35
C PHE A 35 -9.68 -9.39 -8.10
N ASN A 36 -9.03 -9.28 -6.94
CA ASN A 36 -8.13 -8.19 -6.59
C ASN A 36 -6.83 -8.77 -6.01
N GLY A 37 -5.83 -8.95 -6.86
CA GLY A 37 -4.55 -9.63 -6.53
C GLY A 37 -3.94 -9.24 -5.18
N PRO A 38 -3.85 -7.94 -4.82
CA PRO A 38 -3.40 -7.51 -3.50
C PRO A 38 -4.25 -8.01 -2.32
N LEU A 39 -5.59 -8.00 -2.44
CA LEU A 39 -6.48 -8.55 -1.40
C LEU A 39 -6.36 -10.06 -1.31
N PHE A 40 -6.25 -10.76 -2.45
CA PHE A 40 -6.04 -12.21 -2.49
C PHE A 40 -4.74 -12.62 -1.78
N ILE A 41 -3.63 -11.94 -2.05
CA ILE A 41 -2.33 -12.21 -1.42
C ILE A 41 -2.40 -11.98 0.09
N ASN A 42 -3.03 -10.88 0.52
CA ASN A 42 -3.20 -10.59 1.95
C ASN A 42 -4.08 -11.63 2.67
N SER A 43 -5.19 -12.06 2.05
CA SER A 43 -6.05 -13.10 2.60
C SER A 43 -5.34 -14.46 2.65
N SER A 44 -4.60 -14.82 1.60
CA SER A 44 -3.80 -16.05 1.53
C SER A 44 -2.70 -16.07 2.60
N GLY A 45 -1.99 -14.95 2.77
CA GLY A 45 -1.00 -14.77 3.83
C GLY A 45 -1.64 -14.85 5.22
N GLY A 46 -2.84 -14.31 5.40
CA GLY A 46 -3.61 -14.43 6.64
C GLY A 46 -3.94 -15.89 6.99
N ILE A 47 -4.36 -16.69 6.01
CA ILE A 47 -4.60 -18.13 6.17
C ILE A 47 -3.30 -18.88 6.52
N LEU A 48 -2.19 -18.53 5.87
CA LEU A 48 -0.90 -19.14 6.16
C LEU A 48 -0.44 -18.81 7.60
N ILE A 49 -0.59 -17.55 8.03
CA ILE A 49 -0.30 -17.12 9.41
C ILE A 49 -1.22 -17.85 10.39
N PHE A 50 -2.50 -18.04 10.05
CA PHE A 50 -3.43 -18.82 10.84
C PHE A 50 -2.98 -20.28 10.99
N LEU A 51 -2.55 -20.93 9.91
CA LEU A 51 -2.04 -22.30 9.97
C LEU A 51 -0.75 -22.37 10.79
N LEU A 52 0.17 -21.43 10.60
CA LEU A 52 1.46 -21.40 11.30
C LEU A 52 1.36 -20.98 12.78
N ALA A 53 0.40 -20.14 13.15
CA ALA A 53 0.21 -19.69 14.53
C ALA A 53 -0.82 -20.53 15.29
N GLY A 54 -1.88 -20.98 14.62
CA GLY A 54 -2.97 -21.80 15.16
C GLY A 54 -2.54 -23.26 15.42
N PHE A 55 -1.72 -23.84 14.55
CA PHE A 55 -1.29 -25.24 14.72
C PHE A 55 -0.36 -25.45 15.94
N PRO A 56 0.67 -24.62 16.18
CA PRO A 56 1.51 -24.75 17.38
C PRO A 56 0.79 -24.36 18.67
N SER A 57 -0.16 -23.41 18.61
CA SER A 57 -0.90 -22.97 19.79
C SER A 57 -1.89 -24.01 20.30
N PHE A 58 -2.30 -24.98 19.47
CA PHE A 58 -3.03 -26.17 19.92
C PHE A 58 -2.21 -27.03 20.90
N PHE A 59 -0.88 -27.09 20.75
CA PHE A 59 0.01 -27.88 21.62
C PHE A 59 0.41 -27.15 22.91
N PHE A 60 0.24 -25.83 22.98
CA PHE A 60 0.57 -25.01 24.15
C PHE A 60 -0.64 -24.23 24.69
N SER A 61 -1.86 -24.66 24.36
CA SER A 61 -3.13 -24.00 24.71
C SER A 61 -3.23 -23.68 26.20
N ASP A 62 -2.84 -24.60 27.07
CA ASP A 62 -2.88 -24.42 28.53
C ASP A 62 -1.97 -23.28 29.02
N LYS A 63 -0.78 -23.13 28.42
CA LYS A 63 0.15 -22.06 28.78
C LYS A 63 -0.39 -20.71 28.31
N VAL A 64 -0.95 -20.68 27.11
CA VAL A 64 -1.57 -19.46 26.54
C VAL A 64 -2.80 -19.08 27.36
N MET A 65 -3.66 -20.03 27.72
CA MET A 65 -4.86 -19.76 28.52
C MET A 65 -4.51 -19.25 29.92
N LYS A 66 -3.52 -19.86 30.59
CA LYS A 66 -3.01 -19.37 31.89
C LYS A 66 -2.45 -17.95 31.78
N LEU A 67 -1.73 -17.63 30.71
CA LEU A 67 -1.25 -16.27 30.45
C LEU A 67 -2.43 -15.30 30.26
N LEU A 68 -3.40 -15.64 29.41
CA LEU A 68 -4.56 -14.79 29.15
C LEU A 68 -5.42 -14.54 30.41
N VAL A 69 -5.54 -15.54 31.27
CA VAL A 69 -6.17 -15.42 32.59
C VAL A 69 -5.35 -14.53 33.53
N SER A 70 -4.02 -14.68 33.56
CA SER A 70 -3.15 -13.82 34.37
C SER A 70 -3.21 -12.34 33.97
N LEU A 71 -3.44 -12.08 32.68
CA LEU A 71 -3.67 -10.75 32.11
C LEU A 71 -5.11 -10.24 32.35
N HIS A 72 -5.94 -10.98 33.07
CA HIS A 72 -7.35 -10.67 33.36
C HIS A 72 -8.22 -10.51 32.09
N LEU A 73 -7.78 -11.08 30.96
CA LEU A 73 -8.52 -11.07 29.70
C LEU A 73 -9.67 -12.08 29.74
N PHE A 74 -9.46 -13.22 30.40
CA PHE A 74 -10.45 -14.29 30.58
C PHE A 74 -10.54 -14.72 32.04
N SER A 75 -11.69 -15.25 32.45
CA SER A 75 -11.86 -15.80 33.79
C SER A 75 -11.29 -17.22 33.96
N ASN A 76 -11.05 -17.62 35.21
CA ASN A 76 -10.55 -18.95 35.57
C ASN A 76 -11.45 -20.10 35.11
N ARG A 77 -12.73 -19.84 34.78
CA ARG A 77 -13.69 -20.89 34.39
C ARG A 77 -13.28 -21.63 33.11
N TRP A 78 -12.50 -20.98 32.26
CA TRP A 78 -12.06 -21.56 30.99
C TRP A 78 -10.88 -22.52 31.17
N LEU A 79 -10.24 -22.54 32.34
CA LEU A 79 -9.18 -23.50 32.71
C LEU A 79 -9.74 -24.83 33.23
N ILE A 80 -11.06 -24.97 33.37
CA ILE A 80 -11.71 -26.15 33.98
C ILE A 80 -11.62 -27.38 33.07
N SER A 81 -11.62 -27.18 31.75
CA SER A 81 -11.60 -28.24 30.73
C SER A 81 -10.54 -27.92 29.69
N ASP A 82 -9.70 -28.92 29.37
CA ASP A 82 -8.66 -28.83 28.33
C ASP A 82 -9.30 -28.54 26.94
N THR A 83 -10.45 -29.15 26.67
CA THR A 83 -11.21 -28.91 25.43
C THR A 83 -11.73 -27.47 25.33
N ASP A 84 -12.21 -26.91 26.43
CA ASP A 84 -12.73 -25.53 26.47
C ASP A 84 -11.58 -24.52 26.37
N SER A 85 -10.48 -24.77 27.09
CA SER A 85 -9.23 -23.99 26.99
C SER A 85 -8.72 -23.95 25.56
N LYS A 86 -8.59 -25.10 24.90
CA LYS A 86 -8.16 -25.19 23.49
C LYS A 86 -9.08 -24.42 22.55
N SER A 87 -10.39 -24.58 22.71
CA SER A 87 -11.38 -23.92 21.86
C SER A 87 -11.34 -22.40 22.01
N VAL A 88 -11.22 -21.90 23.24
CA VAL A 88 -11.12 -20.46 23.53
C VAL A 88 -9.81 -19.87 23.03
N VAL A 89 -8.68 -20.56 23.23
CA VAL A 89 -7.37 -20.11 22.72
C VAL A 89 -7.37 -20.08 21.18
N LEU A 90 -7.86 -21.14 20.54
CA LEU A 90 -7.95 -21.20 19.08
C LEU A 90 -8.84 -20.06 18.57
N PHE A 91 -10.01 -19.85 19.16
CA PHE A 91 -10.89 -18.73 18.82
C PHE A 91 -10.19 -17.37 18.99
N PHE A 92 -9.53 -17.13 20.12
CA PHE A 92 -8.87 -15.86 20.41
C PHE A 92 -7.76 -15.53 19.40
N ILE A 93 -6.94 -16.53 19.05
CA ILE A 93 -5.87 -16.39 18.05
C ILE A 93 -6.47 -16.16 16.66
N SER A 94 -7.47 -16.98 16.28
CA SER A 94 -8.21 -16.87 15.03
C SER A 94 -8.78 -15.47 14.83
N PHE A 95 -9.46 -14.97 15.86
CA PHE A 95 -10.12 -13.68 15.85
C PHE A 95 -9.12 -12.53 15.79
N THR A 96 -8.00 -12.64 16.51
CA THR A 96 -6.93 -11.63 16.48
C THR A 96 -6.28 -11.54 15.10
N ILE A 97 -5.97 -12.69 14.48
CA ILE A 97 -5.43 -12.74 13.11
C ILE A 97 -6.43 -12.13 12.13
N PHE A 98 -7.72 -12.50 12.24
CA PHE A 98 -8.77 -11.93 11.42
C PHE A 98 -8.86 -10.40 11.54
N LEU A 99 -8.79 -9.86 12.76
CA LEU A 99 -8.78 -8.42 13.00
C LEU A 99 -7.56 -7.74 12.37
N VAL A 100 -6.36 -8.32 12.50
CA VAL A 100 -5.13 -7.76 11.93
C VAL A 100 -5.19 -7.73 10.40
N VAL A 101 -5.64 -8.82 9.77
CA VAL A 101 -5.78 -8.91 8.30
C VAL A 101 -6.84 -7.92 7.81
N THR A 102 -7.99 -7.86 8.48
CA THR A 102 -9.08 -6.94 8.12
C THR A 102 -8.64 -5.48 8.26
N TRP A 103 -7.98 -5.14 9.37
CA TRP A 103 -7.45 -3.80 9.61
C TRP A 103 -6.44 -3.40 8.53
N LYS A 104 -5.50 -4.29 8.18
CA LYS A 104 -4.52 -4.06 7.11
C LYS A 104 -5.23 -3.80 5.77
N SER A 105 -6.22 -4.61 5.41
CA SER A 105 -7.03 -4.42 4.19
C SER A 105 -7.79 -3.09 4.18
N ILE A 106 -8.36 -2.67 5.31
CA ILE A 106 -9.04 -1.37 5.43
C ILE A 106 -8.04 -0.24 5.19
N VAL A 107 -6.86 -0.30 5.83
CA VAL A 107 -5.82 0.73 5.69
C VAL A 107 -5.30 0.83 4.25
N GLU A 108 -5.06 -0.31 3.60
CA GLU A 108 -4.61 -0.33 2.20
C GLU A 108 -5.68 0.18 1.23
N ASN A 109 -6.94 -0.22 1.42
CA ASN A 109 -8.04 0.31 0.61
C ASN A 109 -8.24 1.81 0.84
N TYR A 110 -8.14 2.29 2.09
CA TYR A 110 -8.21 3.72 2.38
C TYR A 110 -7.08 4.49 1.69
N LYS A 111 -5.84 3.99 1.72
CA LYS A 111 -4.71 4.62 1.02
C LYS A 111 -4.90 4.66 -0.50
N ARG A 112 -5.43 3.56 -1.08
CA ARG A 112 -5.76 3.47 -2.50
C ARG A 112 -6.87 4.47 -2.89
N VAL A 113 -7.97 4.51 -2.14
CA VAL A 113 -9.11 5.42 -2.39
C VAL A 113 -8.70 6.89 -2.22
N THR A 114 -7.88 7.20 -1.22
CA THR A 114 -7.38 8.58 -1.00
C THR A 114 -6.23 8.96 -1.93
N GLY A 115 -5.79 8.08 -2.83
CA GLY A 115 -4.68 8.34 -3.74
C GLY A 115 -3.33 8.56 -3.03
N LYS A 116 -3.22 8.27 -1.73
CA LYS A 116 -1.99 8.51 -0.94
C LYS A 116 -0.83 7.60 -1.35
N ASP A 117 -1.12 6.50 -2.03
CA ASP A 117 -0.12 5.62 -2.61
C ASP A 117 0.42 6.13 -3.96
N ASP A 118 -0.27 7.06 -4.62
CA ASP A 118 0.20 7.67 -5.87
C ASP A 118 1.11 8.88 -5.58
N PRO A 119 2.42 8.81 -5.88
CA PRO A 119 3.34 9.92 -5.63
C PRO A 119 2.92 11.22 -6.31
N ASN A 120 2.31 11.12 -7.50
CA ASN A 120 1.80 12.29 -8.25
C ASN A 120 0.66 12.98 -7.48
N HIS A 121 -0.28 12.20 -6.91
CA HIS A 121 -1.37 12.73 -6.11
C HIS A 121 -0.86 13.40 -4.82
N VAL A 122 0.12 12.80 -4.15
CA VAL A 122 0.74 13.36 -2.94
C VAL A 122 1.43 14.69 -3.26
N ILE A 123 2.20 14.74 -4.35
CA ILE A 123 2.87 15.97 -4.76
C ILE A 123 1.84 17.04 -5.14
N ARG A 124 0.70 16.72 -5.76
CA ARG A 124 -0.35 17.71 -6.10
C ARG A 124 -1.04 18.27 -4.86
N THR A 125 -1.46 17.41 -3.93
CA THR A 125 -2.35 17.78 -2.83
C THR A 125 -1.64 18.35 -1.60
N LYS A 126 -0.37 17.99 -1.37
CA LYS A 126 0.37 18.45 -0.19
C LYS A 126 0.76 19.93 -0.35
N LYS A 127 0.45 20.76 0.65
CA LYS A 127 0.79 22.20 0.64
C LYS A 127 2.31 22.41 0.48
N ASN A 128 3.10 21.69 1.29
CA ASN A 128 4.57 21.71 1.28
C ASN A 128 5.12 20.28 1.14
N PRO A 129 5.35 19.77 -0.08
CA PRO A 129 6.00 18.49 -0.30
C PRO A 129 7.45 18.53 0.19
N SER A 130 7.89 17.46 0.88
CA SER A 130 9.26 17.30 1.34
C SER A 130 10.15 16.69 0.26
N LEU A 131 11.48 16.82 0.37
CA LEU A 131 12.45 16.13 -0.50
C LEU A 131 12.21 14.61 -0.60
N ARG A 132 11.70 13.98 0.47
CA ARG A 132 11.35 12.56 0.47
C ARG A 132 10.14 12.25 -0.43
N ASP A 133 9.21 13.18 -0.55
CA ASP A 133 8.05 13.02 -1.44
C ASP A 133 8.50 13.09 -2.90
N TYR A 134 9.41 14.02 -3.22
CA TYR A 134 10.04 14.11 -4.54
C TYR A 134 10.83 12.85 -4.90
N LYS A 135 11.59 12.26 -3.97
CA LYS A 135 12.31 10.99 -4.21
C LYS A 135 11.42 9.82 -4.62
N LYS A 136 10.16 9.80 -4.17
CA LYS A 136 9.21 8.73 -4.48
C LYS A 136 8.54 8.91 -5.84
N LEU A 137 8.71 10.07 -6.46
CA LEU A 137 8.13 10.38 -7.75
C LEU A 137 8.94 9.68 -8.84
N TYR A 138 8.27 8.84 -9.63
CA TYR A 138 8.83 8.16 -10.78
C TYR A 138 8.00 8.47 -12.03
N LEU A 139 8.67 8.65 -13.18
CA LEU A 139 8.00 8.88 -14.46
C LEU A 139 7.34 7.56 -14.89
N LYS A 140 6.01 7.49 -14.78
CA LYS A 140 5.24 6.31 -15.19
C LYS A 140 5.26 6.12 -16.71
N GLY A 141 5.21 7.20 -17.48
CA GLY A 141 5.26 7.20 -18.93
C GLY A 141 6.66 7.15 -19.55
N GLY A 142 7.70 6.79 -18.80
CA GLY A 142 9.11 6.79 -19.25
C GLY A 142 9.33 6.37 -20.71
N PRO A 143 8.92 5.16 -21.12
CA PRO A 143 9.10 4.68 -22.49
C PRO A 143 8.29 5.45 -23.56
N ILE A 144 7.17 6.07 -23.19
CA ILE A 144 6.31 6.83 -24.11
C ILE A 144 6.92 8.22 -24.40
N LEU A 145 7.66 8.76 -23.44
CA LEU A 145 8.27 10.09 -23.50
C LEU A 145 9.69 10.07 -24.09
N ASP A 146 10.34 8.91 -24.16
CA ASP A 146 11.74 8.76 -24.59
C ASP A 146 11.99 9.21 -26.04
N ASP A 147 10.96 9.12 -26.89
CA ASP A 147 10.99 9.52 -28.32
C ASP A 147 10.29 10.87 -28.58
N LYS A 148 9.87 11.60 -27.54
CA LYS A 148 9.16 12.87 -27.69
C LYS A 148 10.12 14.05 -27.70
N ASP A 149 9.84 15.02 -28.56
CA ASP A 149 10.60 16.26 -28.73
C ASP A 149 9.80 17.48 -28.28
N PHE A 150 10.40 18.67 -28.43
CA PHE A 150 9.74 19.94 -28.10
C PHE A 150 8.45 20.17 -28.89
N SER A 151 8.34 19.67 -30.12
CA SER A 151 7.14 19.85 -30.95
C SER A 151 5.93 19.15 -30.34
N PHE A 152 6.12 17.92 -29.84
CA PHE A 152 5.08 17.20 -29.13
C PHE A 152 4.58 17.96 -27.89
N PHE A 153 5.51 18.51 -27.10
CA PHE A 153 5.16 19.25 -25.88
C PHE A 153 4.55 20.62 -26.14
N HIS A 154 4.93 21.26 -27.25
CA HIS A 154 4.31 22.52 -27.69
C HIS A 154 2.82 22.34 -27.94
N ASP A 155 2.43 21.23 -28.58
CA ASP A 155 1.01 20.95 -28.86
C ASP A 155 0.27 20.41 -27.63
N ALA A 156 0.98 19.81 -26.68
CA ALA A 156 0.40 19.22 -25.47
C ALA A 156 0.13 20.24 -24.35
N PHE A 157 0.79 21.40 -24.35
CA PHE A 157 0.70 22.38 -23.26
C PHE A 157 0.02 23.68 -23.66
N PRO A 158 -0.62 24.39 -22.71
CA PRO A 158 -1.01 25.78 -22.92
C PRO A 158 0.21 26.64 -23.26
N PRO A 159 0.07 27.64 -24.16
CA PRO A 159 1.19 28.48 -24.61
C PRO A 159 1.97 29.14 -23.46
N GLU A 160 1.27 29.57 -22.40
CA GLU A 160 1.87 30.19 -21.22
C GLU A 160 2.82 29.24 -20.48
N THR A 161 2.39 27.99 -20.26
CA THR A 161 3.19 26.97 -19.56
C THR A 161 4.42 26.60 -20.38
N TYR A 162 4.25 26.43 -21.69
CA TYR A 162 5.36 26.12 -22.60
C TYR A 162 6.40 27.25 -22.60
N GLN A 163 5.98 28.52 -22.73
CA GLN A 163 6.88 29.67 -22.70
C GLN A 163 7.60 29.84 -21.35
N GLN A 164 6.93 29.57 -20.23
CA GLN A 164 7.56 29.58 -18.91
C GLN A 164 8.64 28.51 -18.78
N ILE A 165 8.44 27.33 -19.38
CA ILE A 165 9.48 26.30 -19.39
C ILE A 165 10.63 26.71 -20.32
N MET A 166 10.34 27.23 -21.51
CA MET A 166 11.37 27.58 -22.49
C MET A 166 12.28 28.73 -22.05
N SER A 167 11.77 29.66 -21.25
CA SER A 167 12.49 30.84 -20.75
C SER A 167 13.22 30.63 -19.42
N GLY A 168 13.02 29.50 -18.74
CA GLY A 168 13.59 29.25 -17.41
C GLY A 168 14.99 28.62 -17.43
N PRO A 169 15.11 27.31 -17.75
CA PRO A 169 16.38 26.58 -17.75
C PRO A 169 17.28 26.95 -18.92
N GLU A 170 18.60 26.78 -18.76
CA GLU A 170 19.55 26.99 -19.86
C GLU A 170 19.67 25.75 -20.76
N SER A 171 19.66 24.56 -20.17
CA SER A 171 19.85 23.30 -20.91
C SER A 171 18.55 22.79 -21.56
N GLU A 172 18.61 22.41 -22.84
CA GLU A 172 17.52 21.71 -23.52
C GLU A 172 17.13 20.42 -22.80
N TYR A 173 18.12 19.70 -22.24
CA TYR A 173 17.91 18.49 -21.47
C TYR A 173 17.02 18.75 -20.24
N GLU A 174 17.29 19.84 -19.53
CA GLU A 174 16.52 20.23 -18.36
C GLU A 174 15.10 20.65 -18.73
N LYS A 175 14.94 21.39 -19.84
CA LYS A 175 13.62 21.79 -20.36
C LYS A 175 12.76 20.56 -20.67
N LEU A 176 13.31 19.58 -21.38
CA LEU A 176 12.61 18.33 -21.71
C LEU A 176 12.21 17.54 -20.47
N LEU A 177 13.09 17.46 -19.46
CA LEU A 177 12.77 16.80 -18.18
C LEU A 177 11.63 17.50 -17.44
N ILE A 178 11.64 18.83 -17.41
CA ILE A 178 10.56 19.61 -16.79
C ILE A 178 9.26 19.37 -17.55
N MET A 179 9.29 19.40 -18.89
CA MET A 179 8.14 19.09 -19.74
C MET A 179 7.57 17.69 -19.47
N ALA A 180 8.40 16.66 -19.39
CA ALA A 180 7.96 15.30 -19.05
C ALA A 180 7.21 15.24 -17.71
N TRP A 181 7.74 15.90 -16.68
CA TRP A 181 7.08 15.93 -15.36
C TRP A 181 5.77 16.72 -15.37
N VAL A 182 5.73 17.83 -16.09
CA VAL A 182 4.50 18.62 -16.26
C VAL A 182 3.45 17.85 -17.05
N PHE A 183 3.85 17.05 -18.05
CA PHE A 183 2.96 16.16 -18.80
C PHE A 183 2.34 15.06 -17.92
N GLU A 184 3.10 14.50 -16.99
CA GLU A 184 2.59 13.60 -15.93
C GLU A 184 1.70 14.35 -14.89
N GLY A 185 1.52 15.65 -15.09
CA GLY A 185 0.68 16.57 -14.33
C GLY A 185 1.27 16.98 -12.98
N VAL A 186 2.60 17.00 -12.86
CA VAL A 186 3.28 17.67 -11.75
C VAL A 186 3.22 19.18 -12.00
N PRO A 187 2.84 20.02 -11.02
CA PRO A 187 2.86 21.47 -11.18
C PRO A 187 4.26 21.99 -11.56
N LEU A 188 4.34 22.99 -12.43
CA LEU A 188 5.61 23.50 -13.00
C LEU A 188 6.70 23.78 -11.96
N GLU A 189 6.38 24.55 -10.92
CA GLU A 189 7.33 24.87 -9.84
C GLU A 189 7.89 23.62 -9.15
N ARG A 190 7.04 22.60 -8.99
CA ARG A 190 7.42 21.32 -8.36
C ARG A 190 8.23 20.44 -9.30
N ALA A 191 7.92 20.49 -10.60
CA ALA A 191 8.69 19.80 -11.64
C ALA A 191 10.12 20.36 -11.70
N ARG A 192 10.30 21.69 -11.66
CA ARG A 192 11.63 22.34 -11.59
C ARG A 192 12.45 21.85 -10.40
N ILE A 193 11.86 21.84 -9.20
CA ILE A 193 12.53 21.35 -7.98
C ILE A 193 12.94 19.88 -8.13
N LYS A 194 12.05 19.03 -8.68
CA LYS A 194 12.34 17.61 -8.91
C LYS A 194 13.50 17.42 -9.88
N VAL A 195 13.49 18.13 -11.01
CA VAL A 195 14.54 18.01 -12.04
C VAL A 195 15.89 18.48 -11.49
N ASN A 196 15.94 19.61 -10.80
CA ASN A 196 17.17 20.09 -10.16
C ASN A 196 17.72 19.07 -9.17
N TYR A 197 16.83 18.49 -8.35
CA TYR A 197 17.20 17.44 -7.40
C TYR A 197 17.74 16.19 -8.09
N ASP A 198 17.09 15.74 -9.15
CA ASP A 198 17.50 14.55 -9.89
C ASP A 198 18.83 14.74 -10.61
N LEU A 199 19.07 15.93 -11.17
CA LEU A 199 20.34 16.28 -11.79
C LEU A 199 21.47 16.36 -10.75
N GLU A 200 21.25 17.03 -9.62
CA GLU A 200 22.23 17.14 -8.53
C GLU A 200 22.59 15.76 -7.94
N LYS A 201 21.61 14.85 -7.85
CA LYS A 201 21.80 13.51 -7.26
C LYS A 201 22.05 12.40 -8.28
N ASN A 202 22.14 12.73 -9.57
CA ASN A 202 22.24 11.74 -10.67
C ASN A 202 21.15 10.65 -10.60
N LEU A 203 19.92 11.05 -10.29
CA LEU A 203 18.75 10.16 -10.19
C LEU A 203 17.87 10.18 -11.45
N VAL A 204 18.25 10.95 -12.48
CA VAL A 204 17.51 10.97 -13.75
C VAL A 204 17.63 9.59 -14.38
N PRO A 205 16.51 8.88 -14.63
CA PRO A 205 16.59 7.57 -15.26
C PRO A 205 17.18 7.69 -16.67
N ASP A 206 18.06 6.75 -17.02
CA ASP A 206 18.80 6.73 -18.29
C ASP A 206 17.91 6.65 -19.56
N TYR A 207 16.64 6.32 -19.39
CA TYR A 207 15.65 6.10 -20.44
C TYR A 207 14.76 7.31 -20.74
N VAL A 208 15.03 8.49 -20.18
CA VAL A 208 14.02 9.56 -20.24
C VAL A 208 14.10 10.38 -21.53
N PHE A 209 15.24 10.44 -22.21
CA PHE A 209 15.35 11.05 -23.56
C PHE A 209 16.61 10.58 -24.29
N LYS A 210 16.52 9.57 -25.16
CA LYS A 210 17.63 9.21 -26.07
C LYS A 210 18.16 10.40 -26.87
N HIS A 211 17.27 11.30 -27.31
CA HIS A 211 17.64 12.49 -28.07
C HIS A 211 18.44 13.50 -27.25
N ALA A 212 18.03 13.75 -26.00
CA ALA A 212 18.67 14.74 -25.14
C ALA A 212 19.97 14.20 -24.48
N ARG A 213 20.17 12.88 -24.49
CA ARG A 213 21.43 12.22 -24.08
C ARG A 213 22.57 12.50 -25.05
N ASN A 214 22.27 12.67 -26.34
CA ASN A 214 23.28 12.98 -27.36
C ASN A 214 23.79 14.43 -27.20
N THR A 215 22.91 15.37 -26.87
CA THR A 215 23.30 16.77 -26.58
C THR A 215 24.05 16.94 -25.26
N LYS A 216 23.77 16.13 -24.22
CA LYS A 216 24.54 16.16 -22.96
C LYS A 216 26.00 15.69 -23.14
N LYS A 217 26.28 14.79 -24.09
CA LYS A 217 27.65 14.34 -24.39
C LYS A 217 28.49 15.40 -25.11
N GLU A 218 27.86 16.42 -25.69
CA GLU A 218 28.52 17.47 -26.47
C GLU A 218 28.82 18.73 -25.63
N GLN A 219 28.31 18.84 -24.41
CA GLN A 219 28.67 19.94 -23.50
C GLN A 219 29.97 19.59 -22.75
N PRO A 220 31.06 20.37 -22.89
CA PRO A 220 32.27 20.16 -22.12
C PRO A 220 32.00 20.43 -20.63
N ALA A 221 32.63 19.60 -19.78
CA ALA A 221 32.57 19.67 -18.33
C ALA A 221 33.13 20.96 -17.74
#